data_AF-T0KHK9-F1
#
_entry.id   AF-T0KHK9-F1
#
_cell.length_a   1.000
_cell.length_b   1.000
_cell.length_c   1.000
_cell.angle_alpha   90.00
_cell.angle_beta   90.00
_cell.angle_gamma   90.00
#
_symmetry.space_group_name_H-M   'P 1'
#
loop_
_entity.id
_entity.type
_entity.pdbx_description
1 polymer ?
#
loop_
_entity_poly.entity_id
_entity_poly.type
_entity_poly.pdbx_seq_one_letter_code
_entity_poly.pdbx_strand_id
1 'polypeptide(L)' 'MRRSHDALKVEAYQECSNCGELKRPHNLCDACGHYNGREIVAVGA' A
#
# COMPACT_ATOMS: atom_id res chain seq x y z
N MET A 1 -4.30 34.44 -7.75
CA MET A 1 -3.35 33.31 -7.91
C MET A 1 -2.82 32.78 -6.57
N ARG A 2 -3.65 32.62 -5.53
CA ARG A 2 -3.19 32.24 -4.18
C ARG A 2 -3.14 30.73 -3.93
N ARG A 3 -4.00 29.96 -4.59
CA ARG A 3 -4.20 28.51 -4.36
C ARG A 3 -3.80 27.63 -5.56
N SER A 4 -2.95 28.14 -6.44
CA SER A 4 -2.53 27.40 -7.66
C SER A 4 -1.72 26.15 -7.36
N HIS A 5 -1.20 25.99 -6.13
CA HIS A 5 -0.36 24.87 -5.71
C HIS A 5 -0.99 23.99 -4.62
N ASP A 6 -2.27 24.22 -4.29
CA ASP A 6 -2.96 23.51 -3.19
C ASP A 6 -3.49 22.13 -3.63
N ALA A 7 -3.25 21.73 -4.88
CA ALA A 7 -3.72 20.45 -5.39
C ALA A 7 -3.03 19.28 -4.67
N LEU A 8 -3.84 18.34 -4.19
CA LEU A 8 -3.34 17.09 -3.62
C LEU A 8 -2.70 16.25 -4.72
N LYS A 9 -1.62 15.55 -4.36
CA LYS A 9 -0.98 14.56 -5.23
C LYS A 9 -1.55 13.18 -4.93
N VAL A 10 -1.71 12.38 -5.97
CA VAL A 10 -2.09 10.97 -5.82
C VAL A 10 -0.97 10.21 -5.11
N GLU A 11 -1.31 9.34 -4.16
CA GLU A 11 -0.31 8.48 -3.54
C GLU A 11 0.18 7.38 -4.50
N ALA A 12 1.44 6.98 -4.34
CA ALA A 12 1.99 5.83 -5.05
C ALA A 12 1.44 4.51 -4.47
N TYR A 13 1.07 3.59 -5.35
CA TYR A 13 0.67 2.22 -5.04
C TYR A 13 1.44 1.23 -5.92
N GLN A 14 1.60 0.01 -5.41
CA GLN A 14 2.18 -1.12 -6.14
C GLN A 14 1.36 -2.38 -5.87
N GLU A 15 1.38 -3.32 -6.80
CA GLU A 15 0.77 -4.62 -6.62
C GLU A 15 1.50 -5.43 -5.54
N CYS A 16 0.74 -6.11 -4.67
CA CYS A 16 1.30 -7.06 -3.72
C CYS A 16 1.69 -8.35 -4.45
N SER A 17 2.95 -8.75 -4.35
CA SER A 17 3.46 -9.99 -4.95
C SER A 17 2.85 -11.28 -4.38
N ASN A 18 2.08 -11.21 -3.30
CA ASN A 18 1.47 -12.38 -2.65
C ASN A 18 -0.01 -12.56 -3.02
N CYS A 19 -0.82 -11.49 -2.95
CA CYS A 19 -2.27 -11.58 -3.17
C CYS A 19 -2.79 -10.75 -4.36
N GLY A 20 -1.95 -9.93 -5.01
CA GLY A 20 -2.35 -9.08 -6.13
C GLY A 20 -3.04 -7.76 -5.74
N GLU A 21 -3.35 -7.53 -4.46
CA GLU A 21 -3.99 -6.28 -4.02
C GLU A 21 -3.03 -5.08 -4.09
N LEU A 22 -3.57 -3.88 -4.31
CA LEU A 22 -2.77 -2.66 -4.27
C LEU A 22 -2.35 -2.33 -2.85
N LYS A 23 -1.05 -2.05 -2.67
CA LYS A 23 -0.49 -1.63 -1.40
C LYS A 23 0.47 -0.45 -1.56
N ARG A 24 0.77 0.20 -0.44
CA ARG A 24 1.81 1.23 -0.39
C ARG A 24 3.20 0.58 -0.57
N PRO A 25 4.10 1.17 -1.38
CA PRO A 25 5.48 0.72 -1.48
C PRO A 25 6.17 0.69 -0.11
N HIS A 26 7.03 -0.29 0.12
CA HIS A 26 7.77 -0.51 1.38
C HIS A 26 6.91 -0.71 2.64
N ASN A 27 5.60 -0.91 2.51
CA ASN A 27 4.72 -1.21 3.64
C ASN A 27 4.30 -2.69 3.63
N LEU A 28 3.86 -3.16 4.79
CA LEU A 28 3.13 -4.42 4.91
C LEU A 28 1.91 -4.39 4.00
N CYS A 29 1.54 -5.53 3.41
CA CYS A 29 0.25 -5.62 2.74
C CYS A 29 -0.87 -5.74 3.78
N ASP A 30 -1.74 -4.74 3.89
CA ASP A 30 -2.83 -4.75 4.86
C ASP A 30 -3.91 -5.81 4.52
N ALA A 31 -4.01 -6.22 3.26
CA ALA A 31 -4.99 -7.20 2.81
C ALA A 31 -4.62 -8.65 3.17
N CYS A 32 -3.33 -9.00 3.17
CA CYS A 32 -2.89 -10.39 3.42
C CYS A 32 -1.80 -10.53 4.50
N GLY A 33 -1.34 -9.44 5.11
CA GLY A 33 -0.38 -9.47 6.21
C GLY A 33 1.04 -9.85 5.82
N HIS A 34 1.37 -9.81 4.52
CA HIS A 34 2.68 -10.20 4.01
C HIS A 34 3.61 -9.01 3.74
N TYR A 35 4.88 -9.16 4.12
CA TYR A 35 5.98 -8.25 3.77
C TYR A 35 7.22 -9.06 3.41
N ASN A 36 7.87 -8.69 2.30
CA ASN A 36 9.08 -9.36 1.81
C ASN A 36 8.91 -10.90 1.67
N GLY A 37 7.77 -11.34 1.13
CA GLY A 37 7.47 -12.75 0.89
C GLY A 37 7.19 -13.59 2.14
N ARG A 38 7.07 -12.96 3.32
CA ARG A 38 6.77 -13.64 4.58
C ARG A 38 5.48 -13.10 5.17
N GLU A 39 4.70 -13.99 5.78
CA GLU A 39 3.60 -13.61 6.65
C GLU A 39 4.15 -12.98 7.93
N ILE A 40 3.74 -11.74 8.21
CA ILE A 40 4.16 -10.99 9.40
C ILE A 40 2.99 -10.87 10.39
N VAL A 41 1.78 -10.71 9.86
CA VAL A 41 0.55 -10.61 10.64
C VAL A 41 -0.45 -11.59 10.03
N ALA A 42 -1.08 -12.41 10.87
CA ALA A 42 -2.22 -13.21 10.44
C ALA A 42 -3.39 -12.26 10.18
N VAL A 43 -3.69 -11.98 8.91
CA VAL A 43 -4.83 -11.18 8.50
C VAL A 43 -5.99 -12.14 8.23
N GLY A 44 -6.84 -12.34 9.24
CA GLY A 44 -8.02 -13.20 9.16
C GLY A 44 -8.22 -14.06 10.41
N ALA A 45 -9.12 -13.59 11.28
CA ALA A 45 -10.21 -14.41 11.80
C ALA A 45 -11.49 -13.96 11.08
#